data_AF-A0A094E2L4-F1
#
_entry.id   AF-A0A094E2L4-F1
#
_cell.length_a   1.000
_cell.length_b   1.000
_cell.length_c   1.000
_cell.angle_alpha   90.00
_cell.angle_beta   90.00
_cell.angle_gamma   90.00
#
_symmetry.space_group_name_H-M   'P 1'
#
loop_
_entity.id
_entity.type
_entity.pdbx_description
1 polymer ?
#
loop_
_entity_poly.entity_id
_entity_poly.type
_entity_poly.pdbx_seq_one_letter_code
_entity_poly.pdbx_strand_id
1 'polypeptide(L)'
;MVSNKNRLYIALYPSGATGDVTPEERQYHWGFLVGPKAEKSKEVPGTRYHVKNSIVTGWNYEELSLRDVQNTTTLLARLLIAKIEDDERLKEVFRTTPFVQNDPNWRCRTWVEQVLARIISDGGIVGTSQLDWRAIEQTGRDLEHA
;
A
#
# COMPACT_ATOMS: atom_id res chain seq x y z
N MET A 1 -19.22 -12.99 -18.46
CA MET A 1 -17.89 -12.43 -18.77
C MET A 1 -17.21 -12.05 -17.47
N VAL A 2 -15.99 -12.51 -17.20
CA VAL A 2 -15.25 -12.12 -15.99
C VAL A 2 -14.52 -10.82 -16.28
N SER A 3 -14.97 -9.71 -15.69
CA SER A 3 -14.35 -8.39 -15.88
C SER A 3 -12.86 -8.41 -15.48
N ASN A 4 -11.99 -7.92 -16.35
CA ASN A 4 -10.54 -7.79 -16.14
C ASN A 4 -10.21 -6.54 -15.31
N LYS A 5 -10.83 -6.40 -14.13
CA LYS A 5 -10.62 -5.25 -13.24
C LYS A 5 -9.25 -5.32 -12.57
N ASN A 6 -8.70 -4.16 -12.24
CA ASN A 6 -7.46 -4.07 -11.47
C ASN A 6 -7.57 -4.73 -10.09
N ARG A 7 -6.40 -4.93 -9.49
CA ARG A 7 -6.20 -5.50 -8.17
C ARG A 7 -5.50 -4.50 -7.29
N LEU A 8 -5.97 -4.43 -6.06
CA LEU A 8 -5.36 -3.65 -5.00
C LEU A 8 -4.50 -4.58 -4.15
N TYR A 9 -3.24 -4.19 -3.99
CA TYR A 9 -2.28 -4.88 -3.17
C TYR A 9 -1.75 -3.97 -2.07
N ILE A 10 -1.35 -4.57 -0.97
CA ILE A 10 -0.45 -3.96 0.01
C ILE A 10 0.98 -4.36 -0.35
N ALA A 11 1.89 -3.40 -0.29
CA ALA A 11 3.31 -3.62 -0.47
C ALA A 11 4.09 -3.25 0.79
N LEU A 12 5.00 -4.15 1.16
CA LEU A 12 5.90 -4.02 2.29
C LEU A 12 7.33 -3.83 1.79
N TYR A 13 8.02 -2.85 2.35
CA TYR A 13 9.40 -2.50 2.03
C TYR A 13 10.19 -2.32 3.33
N PRO A 14 11.53 -2.40 3.31
CA PRO A 14 12.32 -1.95 4.44
C PRO A 14 12.22 -0.41 4.54
N SER A 15 12.07 0.11 5.75
CA SER A 15 11.99 1.56 5.99
C SER A 15 13.34 2.28 5.84
N GLY A 16 14.43 1.53 5.86
CA GLY A 16 15.80 2.05 5.94
C GLY A 16 16.24 2.40 7.37
N ALA A 17 15.34 2.39 8.35
CA ALA A 17 15.69 2.45 9.77
C ALA A 17 15.98 1.02 10.25
N THR A 18 17.25 0.63 10.21
CA THR A 18 17.72 -0.72 10.56
C THR A 18 18.52 -0.72 11.87
N GLY A 19 18.50 -1.84 12.59
CA GLY A 19 19.30 -2.09 13.80
C GLY A 19 18.47 -2.53 15.00
N ASP A 20 19.09 -3.31 15.91
CA ASP A 20 18.45 -4.02 17.04
C ASP A 20 17.68 -3.12 18.03
N VAL A 21 18.01 -1.83 18.04
CA VAL A 21 17.34 -0.82 18.89
C VAL A 21 16.12 -0.18 18.25
N THR A 22 15.85 -0.45 16.97
CA THR A 22 14.71 0.10 16.24
C THR A 22 13.49 -0.79 16.47
N PRO A 23 12.41 -0.26 17.09
CA PRO A 23 11.16 -1.01 17.25
C PRO A 23 10.70 -1.57 15.90
N GLU A 24 10.24 -2.83 15.89
CA GLU A 24 9.81 -3.56 14.70
C GLU A 24 8.84 -2.76 13.82
N GLU A 25 7.91 -2.02 14.44
CA GLU A 25 6.95 -1.15 13.75
C GLU A 25 7.58 -0.03 12.90
N ARG A 26 8.86 0.29 13.14
CA ARG A 26 9.64 1.29 12.41
C ARG A 26 10.56 0.68 11.36
N GLN A 27 10.70 -0.64 11.31
CA GLN A 27 11.58 -1.33 10.35
C GLN A 27 10.95 -1.44 8.96
N TYR A 28 9.64 -1.24 8.87
CA TYR A 28 8.87 -1.42 7.65
C TYR A 28 8.28 -0.13 7.11
N HIS A 29 8.25 -0.04 5.79
CA HIS A 29 7.52 0.98 5.02
C HIS A 29 6.37 0.31 4.26
N TRP A 30 5.18 0.89 4.40
CA TRP A 30 3.95 0.35 3.82
C TRP A 30 3.41 1.27 2.73
N GLY A 31 2.79 0.67 1.72
CA GLY A 31 2.07 1.38 0.67
C GLY A 31 1.12 0.46 -0.09
N PHE A 32 0.44 1.02 -1.08
CA PHE A 32 -0.42 0.26 -1.98
C PHE A 32 0.23 0.09 -3.35
N LEU A 33 -0.08 -1.02 -4.01
CA LEU A 33 0.13 -1.19 -5.44
C LEU A 33 -1.23 -1.41 -6.11
N VAL A 34 -1.42 -0.80 -7.27
CA VAL A 34 -2.52 -1.08 -8.18
C VAL A 34 -1.96 -1.65 -9.45
N GLY A 35 -2.47 -2.80 -9.87
CA GLY A 35 -2.04 -3.49 -11.08
C GLY A 35 -3.16 -4.28 -11.75
N PRO A 36 -2.93 -4.77 -12.99
CA PRO A 36 -3.92 -5.56 -13.70
C PRO A 36 -4.15 -6.91 -13.03
N LYS A 37 -5.35 -7.47 -13.21
CA LYS A 37 -5.65 -8.85 -12.75
C LYS A 37 -4.77 -9.90 -13.43
N ALA A 38 -4.45 -9.72 -14.71
CA ALA A 38 -3.67 -10.67 -15.48
C ALA A 38 -2.19 -10.24 -15.49
N GLU A 39 -1.35 -10.99 -14.77
CA GLU A 39 0.08 -10.70 -14.61
C GLU A 39 0.94 -11.67 -15.44
N LYS A 40 0.54 -11.95 -16.70
CA LYS A 40 1.21 -12.96 -17.56
C LYS A 40 2.33 -12.41 -18.42
N SER A 41 2.47 -11.10 -18.48
CA SER A 41 3.47 -10.41 -19.30
C SER A 41 4.82 -10.38 -18.60
N LYS A 42 5.91 -10.25 -19.37
CA LYS A 42 7.28 -10.08 -18.83
C LYS A 42 7.38 -8.86 -17.91
N GLU A 43 6.60 -7.82 -18.21
CA GLU A 43 6.45 -6.63 -17.39
C GLU A 43 4.97 -6.42 -17.16
N VAL A 44 4.61 -6.09 -15.92
CA VAL A 44 3.22 -5.86 -15.51
C VAL A 44 3.10 -4.44 -14.98
N PRO A 45 2.80 -3.46 -15.86
CA PRO A 45 2.72 -2.06 -15.45
C PRO A 45 1.65 -1.82 -14.39
N GLY A 46 1.88 -0.82 -13.56
CA GLY A 46 0.89 -0.36 -12.58
C GLY A 46 1.40 0.83 -11.81
N THR A 47 0.87 1.05 -10.60
CA THR A 47 1.13 2.28 -9.85
C THR A 47 1.33 1.99 -8.38
N ARG A 48 2.33 2.65 -7.76
CA ARG A 48 2.54 2.66 -6.31
C ARG A 48 1.98 3.94 -5.71
N TYR A 49 1.26 3.76 -4.62
CA TYR A 49 0.69 4.83 -3.81
C TYR A 49 1.22 4.71 -2.40
N HIS A 50 1.92 5.72 -1.91
CA HIS A 50 2.43 5.71 -0.55
C HIS A 50 2.68 7.11 -0.03
N VAL A 51 2.84 7.20 1.28
CA VAL A 51 3.37 8.40 1.95
C VAL A 51 4.76 8.09 2.44
N LYS A 52 5.72 8.98 2.18
CA LYS A 52 7.09 8.84 2.67
C LYS A 52 7.52 10.08 3.43
N ASN A 53 8.39 9.89 4.42
CA ASN A 53 8.97 11.01 5.16
C ASN A 53 10.28 11.42 4.49
N SER A 54 10.38 12.67 4.06
CA SER A 54 11.59 13.27 3.53
C SER A 54 12.15 14.26 4.56
N ILE A 55 13.48 14.33 4.65
CA ILE A 55 14.16 15.26 5.58
C ILE A 55 13.81 16.73 5.27
N VAL A 56 13.59 17.04 3.98
CA VAL A 56 13.42 18.43 3.51
C VAL A 56 11.95 18.87 3.59
N THR A 57 11.03 17.98 3.25
CA THR A 57 9.61 18.31 3.03
C THR A 57 8.67 17.62 4.01
N GLY A 58 9.20 16.82 4.95
CA GLY A 58 8.39 16.02 5.87
C GLY A 58 7.64 14.89 5.17
N TRP A 59 6.47 14.52 5.68
CA TRP A 59 5.62 13.50 5.07
C TRP A 59 5.05 14.00 3.74
N ASN A 60 5.11 13.18 2.70
CA ASN A 60 4.61 13.53 1.37
C ASN A 60 3.98 12.31 0.72
N TYR A 61 2.85 12.52 0.04
CA TYR A 61 2.20 11.52 -0.79
C TYR A 61 2.88 11.43 -2.16
N GLU A 62 3.08 10.20 -2.63
CA GLU A 62 3.61 9.91 -3.97
C GLU A 62 2.71 8.91 -4.71
N GLU A 63 2.45 9.22 -5.98
CA GLU A 63 1.81 8.35 -6.98
C GLU A 63 2.85 8.08 -8.07
N LEU A 64 3.42 6.87 -8.08
CA LEU A 64 4.55 6.53 -8.94
C LEU A 64 4.17 5.43 -9.92
N SER A 65 4.28 5.71 -11.21
CA SER A 65 4.16 4.69 -12.25
C SER A 65 5.29 3.68 -12.15
N LEU A 66 4.93 2.40 -12.21
CA LEU A 66 5.84 1.28 -12.14
C LEU A 66 5.83 0.52 -13.46
N ARG A 67 7.03 0.11 -13.88
CA ARG A 67 7.20 -0.77 -15.03
C ARG A 67 6.69 -2.19 -14.74
N ASP A 68 6.89 -2.66 -13.52
CA ASP A 68 6.43 -3.97 -13.06
C ASP A 68 5.99 -3.92 -11.59
N VAL A 69 4.70 -4.17 -11.32
CA VAL A 69 4.15 -4.24 -9.96
C VAL A 69 4.46 -5.55 -9.24
N GLN A 70 4.95 -6.57 -9.96
CA GLN A 70 5.35 -7.84 -9.35
C GLN A 70 6.73 -7.75 -8.70
N ASN A 71 7.58 -6.87 -9.21
CA ASN A 71 8.98 -6.79 -8.80
C ASN A 71 9.44 -5.33 -8.72
N THR A 72 8.97 -4.63 -7.68
CA THR A 72 9.51 -3.32 -7.33
C THR A 72 10.78 -3.46 -6.51
N THR A 73 11.73 -2.55 -6.66
CA THR A 73 12.98 -2.55 -5.88
C THR A 73 12.71 -2.71 -4.38
N THR A 74 13.44 -3.65 -3.75
CA THR A 74 13.41 -3.96 -2.30
C THR A 74 12.02 -4.33 -1.74
N LEU A 75 11.14 -4.91 -2.56
CA LEU A 75 9.85 -5.42 -2.12
C LEU A 75 10.05 -6.65 -1.22
N LEU A 76 9.56 -6.59 0.02
CA LEU A 76 9.60 -7.70 0.98
C LEU A 76 8.38 -8.59 0.83
N ALA A 77 7.19 -7.98 0.76
CA ALA A 77 5.93 -8.69 0.59
C ALA A 77 4.96 -7.91 -0.28
N ARG A 78 4.11 -8.64 -1.01
CA ARG A 78 3.01 -8.11 -1.82
C ARG A 78 1.75 -8.93 -1.57
N LEU A 79 0.78 -8.33 -0.89
CA LEU A 79 -0.45 -9.01 -0.49
C LEU A 79 -1.61 -8.55 -1.35
N LEU A 80 -2.29 -9.48 -2.03
CA LEU A 80 -3.53 -9.17 -2.73
C LEU A 80 -4.65 -8.97 -1.71
N ILE A 81 -5.17 -7.76 -1.59
CA ILE A 81 -6.19 -7.44 -0.58
C ILE A 81 -7.57 -7.20 -1.19
N ALA A 82 -7.68 -6.79 -2.45
CA ALA A 82 -9.00 -6.57 -3.04
C ALA A 82 -9.05 -6.63 -4.58
N LYS A 83 -10.24 -6.93 -5.08
CA LYS A 83 -10.66 -6.59 -6.45
C LYS A 83 -11.18 -5.15 -6.46
N ILE A 84 -10.64 -4.31 -7.34
CA ILE A 84 -11.10 -2.94 -7.52
C ILE A 84 -12.38 -2.94 -8.36
N GLU A 85 -13.40 -2.20 -7.93
CA GLU A 85 -14.64 -2.01 -8.69
C GLU A 85 -14.69 -0.63 -9.36
N ASP A 86 -14.07 0.39 -8.76
CA ASP A 86 -13.96 1.77 -9.25
C ASP A 86 -12.53 2.33 -9.01
N ASP A 87 -11.72 2.39 -10.06
CA ASP A 87 -10.33 2.87 -10.00
C ASP A 87 -10.22 4.37 -9.70
N GLU A 88 -11.12 5.21 -10.23
CA GLU A 88 -11.02 6.67 -10.07
C GLU A 88 -11.40 7.08 -8.64
N ARG A 89 -12.44 6.47 -8.06
CA ARG A 89 -12.77 6.69 -6.65
C ARG A 89 -11.66 6.19 -5.71
N LEU A 90 -11.01 5.07 -6.05
CA LEU A 90 -9.86 4.60 -5.26
C LEU A 90 -8.72 5.62 -5.27
N LYS A 91 -8.35 6.14 -6.46
CA LYS A 91 -7.31 7.18 -6.59
C LYS A 91 -7.67 8.44 -5.82
N GLU A 92 -8.93 8.86 -5.89
CA GLU A 92 -9.41 10.00 -5.12
C GLU A 92 -9.25 9.77 -3.62
N VAL A 93 -9.58 8.57 -3.11
CA VAL A 93 -9.32 8.21 -1.72
C VAL A 93 -7.83 8.30 -1.39
N PHE A 94 -6.93 7.76 -2.21
CA PHE A 94 -5.49 7.88 -1.96
C PHE A 94 -5.03 9.34 -1.87
N ARG A 95 -5.43 10.17 -2.84
CA ARG A 95 -5.01 11.58 -2.94
C ARG A 95 -5.57 12.46 -1.82
N THR A 96 -6.78 12.18 -1.37
CA THR A 96 -7.48 12.99 -0.35
C THR A 96 -7.32 12.48 1.07
N THR A 97 -6.71 11.30 1.28
CA THR A 97 -6.47 10.82 2.64
C THR A 97 -5.40 11.68 3.29
N PRO A 98 -5.71 12.38 4.41
CA PRO A 98 -4.78 13.29 5.03
C PRO A 98 -3.59 12.54 5.63
N PHE A 99 -2.47 13.23 5.76
CA PHE A 99 -1.33 12.79 6.57
C PHE A 99 -0.90 13.92 7.50
N VAL A 100 -0.33 13.54 8.65
CA VAL A 100 -0.03 14.49 9.73
C VAL A 100 1.45 14.81 9.73
N GLN A 101 1.77 16.10 9.67
CA GLN A 101 3.15 16.60 9.84
C GLN A 101 3.51 16.73 11.31
N ASN A 102 4.80 16.60 11.62
CA ASN A 102 5.37 16.88 12.94
C ASN A 102 4.80 16.06 14.11
N ASP A 103 4.11 14.95 13.83
CA ASP A 103 3.67 13.99 14.84
C ASP A 103 4.69 12.84 14.95
N PRO A 104 5.36 12.67 16.11
CA PRO A 104 6.37 11.64 16.30
C PRO A 104 5.80 10.22 16.35
N ASN A 105 4.48 10.04 16.46
CA ASN A 105 3.80 8.75 16.45
C ASN A 105 3.17 8.42 15.09
N TRP A 106 3.03 9.41 14.20
CA TRP A 106 2.43 9.19 12.89
C TRP A 106 3.39 8.45 11.94
N ARG A 107 2.87 7.50 11.17
CA ARG A 107 3.64 6.61 10.29
C ARG A 107 2.92 6.36 8.96
N CYS A 108 3.65 5.82 7.98
CA CYS A 108 3.03 5.36 6.72
C CYS A 108 1.95 4.30 6.94
N ARG A 109 2.10 3.40 7.93
CA ARG A 109 1.02 2.46 8.31
C ARG A 109 -0.26 3.16 8.76
N THR A 110 -0.16 4.30 9.46
CA THR A 110 -1.33 5.08 9.89
C THR A 110 -2.11 5.59 8.68
N TRP A 111 -1.42 6.05 7.64
CA TRP A 111 -2.06 6.45 6.38
C TRP A 111 -2.73 5.26 5.68
N VAL A 112 -2.07 4.11 5.62
CA VAL A 112 -2.64 2.88 5.03
C VAL A 112 -3.92 2.47 5.75
N GLU A 113 -3.91 2.44 7.08
CA GLU A 113 -5.08 2.14 7.91
C GLU A 113 -6.23 3.12 7.66
N GLN A 114 -5.93 4.43 7.56
CA GLN A 114 -6.92 5.46 7.26
C GLN A 114 -7.52 5.29 5.86
N VAL A 115 -6.70 4.96 4.85
CA VAL A 115 -7.18 4.66 3.50
C VAL A 115 -8.15 3.47 3.52
N LEU A 116 -7.78 2.38 4.20
CA LEU A 116 -8.63 1.19 4.32
C LEU A 116 -9.97 1.52 4.99
N ALA A 117 -9.95 2.30 6.08
CA ALA A 117 -11.17 2.77 6.75
C ALA A 117 -12.08 3.60 5.82
N ARG A 118 -11.48 4.44 4.96
CA ARG A 118 -12.24 5.22 3.97
C ARG A 118 -12.83 4.35 2.85
N ILE A 119 -12.10 3.32 2.39
CA ILE A 119 -12.61 2.34 1.44
C ILE A 119 -13.82 1.58 2.04
N ILE A 120 -13.74 1.18 3.31
CA ILE A 120 -14.83 0.52 4.02
C ILE A 120 -16.06 1.45 4.11
N SER A 121 -15.86 2.70 4.52
CA SER A 121 -16.93 3.69 4.68
C SER A 121 -17.65 4.01 3.36
N ASP A 122 -16.90 4.06 2.26
CA ASP A 122 -17.45 4.30 0.92
C ASP A 122 -18.32 3.14 0.42
N GLY A 123 -17.91 1.90 0.68
CA GLY A 123 -18.68 0.68 0.40
C GLY A 123 -18.81 0.27 -1.08
N GLY A 124 -18.28 1.05 -2.02
CA GLY A 124 -18.41 0.78 -3.46
C GLY A 124 -17.10 0.72 -4.25
N ILE A 125 -15.96 1.10 -3.66
CA ILE A 125 -14.66 1.15 -4.35
C ILE A 125 -14.12 -0.25 -4.69
N VAL A 126 -14.37 -1.24 -3.83
CA VAL A 126 -13.86 -2.60 -3.96
C VAL A 126 -14.96 -3.65 -3.84
N GLY A 127 -14.72 -4.82 -4.44
CA GLY A 127 -15.59 -5.98 -4.35
C GLY A 127 -15.10 -6.92 -3.25
N THR A 128 -14.90 -8.20 -3.60
CA THR A 128 -14.25 -9.17 -2.71
C THR A 128 -12.93 -8.60 -2.19
N SER A 129 -12.81 -8.51 -0.88
CA SER A 129 -11.70 -7.83 -0.21
C SER A 129 -11.45 -8.36 1.20
N GLN A 130 -10.21 -8.19 1.65
CA GLN A 130 -9.78 -8.22 3.04
C GLN A 130 -9.29 -6.79 3.35
N LEU A 131 -9.97 -6.08 4.26
CA LEU A 131 -9.67 -4.68 4.59
C LEU A 131 -9.34 -4.48 6.07
N ASP A 132 -9.29 -5.56 6.87
CA ASP A 132 -8.82 -5.50 8.26
C ASP A 132 -7.31 -5.25 8.27
N TRP A 133 -6.92 -4.03 8.62
CA TRP A 133 -5.52 -3.61 8.69
C TRP A 133 -4.70 -4.51 9.62
N ARG A 134 -5.24 -4.92 10.77
CA ARG A 134 -4.51 -5.73 11.73
C ARG A 134 -4.18 -7.11 11.15
N ALA A 135 -5.13 -7.73 10.46
CA ALA A 135 -4.91 -9.02 9.80
C ALA A 135 -3.91 -8.92 8.65
N ILE A 136 -4.02 -7.85 7.84
CA ILE A 136 -3.11 -7.58 6.72
C ILE A 136 -1.69 -7.33 7.22
N GLU A 137 -1.53 -6.50 8.24
CA GLU A 137 -0.23 -6.13 8.80
C GLU A 137 0.49 -7.36 9.37
N GLN A 138 -0.21 -8.17 10.16
CA GLN A 138 0.35 -9.41 10.69
C GLN A 138 0.81 -10.34 9.57
N THR A 139 -0.05 -10.58 8.58
CA THR A 139 0.27 -11.46 7.44
C THR A 139 1.48 -10.93 6.66
N GLY A 140 1.58 -9.62 6.47
CA GLY A 140 2.70 -9.01 5.75
C GLY A 140 4.04 -9.20 6.47
N ARG A 141 4.05 -9.10 7.80
CA ARG A 141 5.24 -9.34 8.62
C ARG A 141 5.63 -10.82 8.63
N ASP A 142 4.67 -11.72 8.78
CA ASP A 142 4.94 -13.16 8.81
C ASP A 142 5.58 -13.65 7.49
N LEU A 143 5.16 -13.08 6.34
CA LEU A 143 5.72 -13.41 5.03
C LEU A 143 7.14 -12.90 4.81
N GLU A 144 7.57 -11.85 5.52
CA GLU A 144 8.95 -11.35 5.40
C GLU A 144 9.96 -12.27 6.09
N HIS A 145 9.53 -13.02 7.10
CA HIS A 145 10.36 -13.95 7.85
C HIS A 145 10.33 -15.40 7.34
N ALA A 146 9.58 -15.68 6.26
CA ALA A 146 9.38 -17.02 5.69
C ALA A 146 10.36 -17.33 4.54
#